data_AF-A0A2W7LM93-F1
#
_entry.id   AF-A0A2W7LM93-F1
#
_cell.length_a   1.000
_cell.length_b   1.000
_cell.length_c   1.000
_cell.angle_alpha   90.00
_cell.angle_beta   90.00
_cell.angle_gamma   90.00
#
_symmetry.space_group_name_H-M   'P 1'
#
loop_
_entity.id
_entity.type
_entity.pdbx_description
1 polymer ?
#
loop_
_entity_poly.entity_id
_entity_poly.type
_entity_poly.pdbx_seq_one_letter_code
_entity_poly.pdbx_strand_id
1 'polypeptide(L)'
;MTDDDRIKLEPSWKAALRAEFDQPYMHQLREFLRGEYAAGKEIYPPGPLIFNALNSTPLEQVKVVILGQDPYHGPGQAHGLCFSVQPGIATPPSLVNIYKELQRDLNLPIPSHGYLQSWAEQGVLLLNTTMTVERANAASHAKKGWEFFTDRIIQVVSEQCPNVVFLLWGAHAQSKQKLIDASKHLVLKSVHPSPLSAYRGFFGCGHFSRTNSFLEQRGMAPINWALPPL
;
A
#
# COMPACT_ATOMS: atom_id res chain seq x y z
N MET A 1 8.84 -25.19 17.33
CA MET A 1 8.40 -24.07 16.45
C MET A 1 9.27 -22.88 16.79
N THR A 2 10.14 -22.47 15.86
CA THR A 2 10.80 -21.17 15.95
C THR A 2 9.71 -20.09 15.93
N ASP A 3 9.99 -18.88 16.46
CA ASP A 3 9.03 -17.76 16.41
C ASP A 3 8.54 -17.44 14.98
N ASP A 4 9.34 -17.84 13.97
CA ASP A 4 9.12 -17.71 12.53
C ASP A 4 7.88 -18.49 12.01
N ASP A 5 7.49 -19.60 12.63
CA ASP A 5 6.31 -20.38 12.21
C ASP A 5 4.98 -19.67 12.51
N ARG A 6 4.98 -18.64 13.37
CA ARG A 6 3.75 -17.96 13.81
C ARG A 6 3.33 -16.80 12.90
N ILE A 7 4.24 -16.30 12.07
CA ILE A 7 3.93 -15.21 11.13
C ILE A 7 3.12 -15.80 9.97
N LYS A 8 1.84 -15.43 9.93
CA LYS A 8 0.92 -15.73 8.83
C LYS A 8 1.12 -14.69 7.73
N LEU A 9 1.89 -15.08 6.72
CA LEU A 9 2.21 -14.28 5.55
C LEU A 9 2.20 -15.19 4.32
N GLU A 10 1.82 -14.64 3.18
CA GLU A 10 1.89 -15.35 1.89
C GLU A 10 3.31 -15.94 1.67
N PRO A 11 3.42 -17.20 1.20
CA PRO A 11 4.69 -17.93 1.15
C PRO A 11 5.85 -17.23 0.45
N SER A 12 5.62 -16.60 -0.71
CA SER A 12 6.68 -15.93 -1.47
C SER A 12 7.27 -14.76 -0.69
N TRP A 13 6.40 -13.95 -0.04
CA TRP A 13 6.82 -12.86 0.84
C TRP A 13 7.50 -13.35 2.10
N LYS A 14 6.99 -14.42 2.71
CA LYS A 14 7.60 -15.02 3.91
C LYS A 14 9.01 -15.49 3.62
N ALA A 15 9.25 -16.12 2.47
CA ALA A 15 10.58 -16.53 2.06
C ALA A 15 11.51 -15.31 1.84
N ALA A 16 11.05 -14.29 1.13
CA ALA A 16 11.85 -13.12 0.78
C ALA A 16 12.18 -12.21 1.97
N LEU A 17 11.30 -12.14 2.98
CA LEU A 17 11.43 -11.27 4.16
C LEU A 17 11.88 -11.99 5.42
N ARG A 18 12.20 -13.30 5.34
CA ARG A 18 12.52 -14.12 6.51
C ARG A 18 13.56 -13.49 7.43
N ALA A 19 14.71 -13.11 6.87
CA ALA A 19 15.81 -12.51 7.63
C ALA A 19 15.46 -11.11 8.18
N GLU A 20 14.44 -10.45 7.63
CA GLU A 20 14.00 -9.14 8.08
C GLU A 20 13.27 -9.23 9.42
N PHE A 21 12.51 -10.31 9.64
CA PHE A 21 11.77 -10.53 10.89
C PHE A 21 12.67 -10.76 12.12
N ASP A 22 13.92 -11.17 11.89
CA ASP A 22 14.93 -11.37 12.94
C ASP A 22 15.76 -10.09 13.22
N GLN A 23 15.50 -8.99 12.51
CA GLN A 23 16.23 -7.75 12.73
C GLN A 23 15.88 -7.11 14.08
N PRO A 24 16.84 -6.46 14.78
CA PRO A 24 16.60 -5.87 16.09
C PRO A 24 15.40 -4.91 16.15
N TYR A 25 15.17 -4.12 15.08
CA TYR A 25 14.05 -3.19 15.04
C TYR A 25 12.70 -3.90 14.95
N MET A 26 12.62 -5.10 14.34
CA MET A 26 11.40 -5.91 14.31
C MET A 26 11.07 -6.51 15.68
N HIS A 27 12.08 -6.85 16.49
CA HIS A 27 11.87 -7.21 17.89
C HIS A 27 11.30 -6.03 18.68
N GLN A 28 11.89 -4.84 18.54
CA GLN A 28 11.41 -3.63 19.22
C GLN A 28 9.99 -3.26 18.80
N LEU A 29 9.67 -3.37 17.51
CA LEU A 29 8.33 -3.13 16.99
C LEU A 29 7.30 -4.12 17.56
N ARG A 30 7.65 -5.41 17.66
CA ARG A 30 6.78 -6.43 18.29
C ARG A 30 6.50 -6.11 19.75
N GLU A 31 7.51 -5.75 20.52
CA GLU A 31 7.35 -5.39 21.93
C GLU A 31 6.54 -4.10 22.10
N PHE A 32 6.77 -3.10 21.25
CA PHE A 32 5.95 -1.89 21.22
C PHE A 32 4.47 -2.22 20.99
N LEU A 33 4.15 -2.98 19.94
CA LEU A 33 2.75 -3.34 19.63
C LEU A 33 2.12 -4.17 20.76
N ARG A 34 2.85 -5.12 21.35
CA ARG A 34 2.38 -5.89 22.52
C ARG A 34 2.06 -4.97 23.69
N GLY A 35 2.91 -3.96 23.95
CA GLY A 35 2.67 -2.95 24.96
C GLY A 35 1.41 -2.13 24.69
N GLU A 36 1.19 -1.69 23.45
CA GLU A 36 -0.01 -0.94 23.08
C GLU A 36 -1.29 -1.76 23.30
N TYR A 37 -1.30 -3.04 22.88
CA TYR A 37 -2.42 -3.94 23.12
C TYR A 37 -2.63 -4.23 24.61
N ALA A 38 -1.57 -4.45 25.38
CA ALA A 38 -1.65 -4.70 26.82
C ALA A 38 -2.16 -3.47 27.60
N ALA A 39 -1.89 -2.26 27.08
CA ALA A 39 -2.43 -1.01 27.61
C ALA A 39 -3.91 -0.79 27.24
N GLY A 40 -4.55 -1.72 26.52
CA GLY A 40 -5.95 -1.62 26.13
C GLY A 40 -6.21 -0.64 24.98
N LYS A 41 -5.17 -0.25 24.23
CA LYS A 41 -5.33 0.64 23.08
C LYS A 41 -5.96 -0.09 21.90
N GLU A 42 -6.80 0.63 21.17
CA GLU A 42 -7.41 0.14 19.95
C GLU A 42 -6.49 0.45 18.76
N ILE A 43 -5.89 -0.59 18.18
CA ILE A 43 -4.93 -0.48 17.08
C ILE A 43 -5.54 -1.00 15.78
N TYR A 44 -5.40 -0.24 14.70
CA TYR A 44 -5.85 -0.59 13.36
C TYR A 44 -4.68 -0.81 12.39
N PRO A 45 -4.86 -1.66 11.35
CA PRO A 45 -5.99 -2.59 11.20
C PRO A 45 -5.94 -3.71 12.25
N PRO A 46 -6.99 -4.53 12.40
CA PRO A 46 -6.93 -5.74 13.22
C PRO A 46 -5.72 -6.62 12.86
N GLY A 47 -5.13 -7.28 13.85
CA GLY A 47 -3.87 -8.04 13.71
C GLY A 47 -3.76 -8.93 12.46
N PRO A 48 -4.76 -9.77 12.13
CA PRO A 48 -4.74 -10.61 10.92
C PRO A 48 -4.66 -9.85 9.60
N LEU A 49 -5.04 -8.57 9.59
CA LEU A 49 -5.08 -7.71 8.41
C LEU A 49 -3.84 -6.81 8.29
N ILE A 50 -2.90 -6.81 9.23
CA ILE A 50 -1.69 -5.97 9.16
C ILE A 50 -0.94 -6.21 7.84
N PHE A 51 -0.76 -7.48 7.45
CA PHE A 51 -0.06 -7.86 6.22
C PHE A 51 -0.99 -8.08 5.01
N ASN A 52 -2.22 -7.54 5.02
CA ASN A 52 -3.19 -7.84 3.96
C ASN A 52 -2.68 -7.48 2.55
N ALA A 53 -1.93 -6.38 2.40
CA ALA A 53 -1.34 -6.00 1.12
C ALA A 53 -0.42 -7.09 0.53
N LEU A 54 0.39 -7.73 1.37
CA LEU A 54 1.32 -8.79 0.95
C LEU A 54 0.56 -10.10 0.73
N ASN A 55 -0.44 -10.37 1.58
CA ASN A 55 -1.27 -11.57 1.47
C ASN A 55 -2.17 -11.58 0.22
N SER A 56 -2.60 -10.41 -0.21
CA SER A 56 -3.49 -10.23 -1.37
C SER A 56 -2.72 -10.11 -2.69
N THR A 57 -1.41 -9.84 -2.63
CA THR A 57 -0.56 -9.63 -3.80
C THR A 57 0.75 -10.42 -3.63
N PRO A 58 0.79 -11.70 -4.05
CA PRO A 58 2.01 -12.50 -4.02
C PRO A 58 3.18 -11.79 -4.74
N LEU A 59 4.41 -11.99 -4.27
CA LEU A 59 5.59 -11.23 -4.71
C LEU A 59 5.79 -11.32 -6.23
N GLU A 60 5.66 -12.51 -6.79
CA GLU A 60 5.81 -12.77 -8.22
C GLU A 60 4.69 -12.17 -9.08
N GLN A 61 3.58 -11.77 -8.47
CA GLN A 61 2.43 -11.16 -9.15
C GLN A 61 2.45 -9.63 -9.07
N VAL A 62 3.40 -9.02 -8.35
CA VAL A 62 3.50 -7.56 -8.23
C VAL A 62 3.77 -6.93 -9.60
N LYS A 63 2.83 -6.09 -10.05
CA LYS A 63 2.93 -5.28 -11.28
C LYS A 63 3.01 -3.78 -10.98
N VAL A 64 2.32 -3.36 -9.92
CA VAL A 64 2.21 -1.95 -9.52
C VAL A 64 2.40 -1.85 -8.02
N VAL A 65 3.11 -0.83 -7.55
CA VAL A 65 3.22 -0.47 -6.14
C VAL A 65 2.65 0.93 -5.94
N ILE A 66 1.70 1.06 -5.03
CA ILE A 66 1.15 2.34 -4.59
C ILE A 66 1.52 2.52 -3.12
N LEU A 67 2.12 3.66 -2.78
CA LEU A 67 2.55 3.94 -1.42
C LEU A 67 1.60 4.90 -0.71
N GLY A 68 1.07 4.46 0.44
CA GLY A 68 0.43 5.31 1.44
C GLY A 68 1.34 5.59 2.64
N GLN A 69 0.86 6.44 3.55
CA GLN A 69 1.61 6.83 4.74
C GLN A 69 1.34 5.87 5.90
N ASP A 70 0.16 5.97 6.51
CA ASP A 70 -0.35 5.15 7.61
C ASP A 70 -1.80 4.69 7.35
N PRO A 71 -2.32 3.68 8.07
CA PRO A 71 -3.69 3.22 7.90
C PRO A 71 -4.70 4.30 8.34
N TYR A 72 -5.94 4.20 7.87
CA TYR A 72 -7.02 4.99 8.44
C TYR A 72 -7.22 4.63 9.93
N HIS A 73 -7.45 5.65 10.75
CA HIS A 73 -7.51 5.54 12.21
C HIS A 73 -8.94 5.50 12.78
N GLY A 74 -9.96 5.37 11.93
CA GLY A 74 -11.35 5.23 12.34
C GLY A 74 -11.82 3.77 12.38
N PRO A 75 -12.86 3.48 13.17
CA PRO A 75 -13.38 2.13 13.36
C PRO A 75 -13.88 1.53 12.05
N GLY A 76 -13.48 0.28 11.78
CA GLY A 76 -13.88 -0.47 10.58
C GLY A 76 -13.29 0.05 9.27
N GLN A 77 -12.49 1.11 9.26
CA GLN A 77 -11.98 1.70 8.02
C GLN A 77 -10.83 0.87 7.43
N ALA A 78 -9.70 0.79 8.15
CA ALA A 78 -8.48 0.17 7.64
C ALA A 78 -8.58 -1.36 7.63
N HIS A 79 -8.09 -1.95 6.54
CA HIS A 79 -8.00 -3.41 6.37
C HIS A 79 -6.66 -3.85 5.76
N GLY A 80 -5.61 -3.05 5.97
CA GLY A 80 -4.24 -3.39 5.57
C GLY A 80 -3.84 -3.04 4.14
N LEU A 81 -4.69 -2.32 3.40
CA LEU A 81 -4.38 -1.78 2.08
C LEU A 81 -4.36 -0.24 2.13
N CYS A 82 -3.34 0.41 1.58
CA CYS A 82 -3.30 1.86 1.52
C CYS A 82 -4.47 2.42 0.71
N PHE A 83 -4.99 3.59 1.10
CA PHE A 83 -6.16 4.28 0.53
C PHE A 83 -7.50 3.55 0.61
N SER A 84 -7.53 2.22 0.71
CA SER A 84 -8.77 1.44 0.74
C SER A 84 -9.48 1.46 2.10
N VAL A 85 -10.81 1.38 2.06
CA VAL A 85 -11.67 1.15 3.23
C VAL A 85 -12.59 -0.07 3.05
N GLN A 86 -13.05 -0.65 4.15
CA GLN A 86 -14.02 -1.76 4.12
C GLN A 86 -15.37 -1.36 3.46
N PRO A 87 -16.13 -2.33 2.91
CA PRO A 87 -17.51 -2.14 2.51
C PRO A 87 -18.37 -1.44 3.57
N GLY A 88 -19.28 -0.57 3.14
CA GLY A 88 -20.17 0.19 4.02
C GLY A 88 -19.53 1.42 4.69
N ILE A 89 -18.21 1.59 4.59
CA ILE A 89 -17.52 2.80 5.05
C ILE A 89 -17.56 3.87 3.96
N ALA A 90 -17.87 5.11 4.36
CA ALA A 90 -17.82 6.25 3.45
C ALA A 90 -16.42 6.43 2.86
N THR A 91 -16.37 6.58 1.53
CA THR A 91 -15.12 6.78 0.77
C THR A 91 -14.38 8.02 1.27
N PRO A 92 -13.13 7.88 1.76
CA PRO A 92 -12.38 9.01 2.30
C PRO A 92 -12.01 10.06 1.23
N PRO A 93 -11.78 11.33 1.59
CA PRO A 93 -11.56 12.41 0.62
C PRO A 93 -10.41 12.17 -0.37
N SER A 94 -9.30 11.57 0.08
CA SER A 94 -8.18 11.21 -0.79
C SER A 94 -8.59 10.14 -1.82
N LEU A 95 -9.38 9.15 -1.42
CA LEU A 95 -9.86 8.11 -2.33
C LEU A 95 -10.92 8.65 -3.31
N VAL A 96 -11.76 9.58 -2.89
CA VAL A 96 -12.66 10.31 -3.81
C VAL A 96 -11.87 11.02 -4.91
N ASN A 97 -10.74 11.65 -4.57
CA ASN A 97 -9.90 12.30 -5.58
C ASN A 97 -9.17 11.29 -6.48
N ILE A 98 -8.75 10.14 -5.96
CA ILE A 98 -8.26 9.01 -6.77
C ILE A 98 -9.32 8.60 -7.81
N TYR A 99 -10.59 8.46 -7.41
CA TYR A 99 -11.68 8.11 -8.35
C TYR A 99 -11.97 9.21 -9.37
N LYS A 100 -11.87 10.49 -8.99
CA LYS A 100 -11.99 11.60 -9.96
C LYS A 100 -10.88 11.56 -11.00
N GLU A 101 -9.63 11.26 -10.61
CA GLU A 101 -8.55 11.10 -11.58
C GLU A 101 -8.75 9.86 -12.45
N LEU A 102 -9.22 8.73 -11.89
CA LEU A 102 -9.57 7.54 -12.68
C LEU A 102 -10.66 7.83 -13.72
N GLN A 103 -11.72 8.54 -13.33
CA GLN A 103 -12.76 8.96 -14.25
C GLN A 103 -12.20 9.85 -15.36
N ARG A 104 -11.35 10.83 -15.01
CA ARG A 104 -10.75 11.74 -15.98
C ARG A 104 -9.72 11.06 -16.90
N ASP A 105 -8.95 10.10 -16.38
CA ASP A 105 -7.86 9.42 -17.10
C ASP A 105 -8.38 8.28 -17.99
N LEU A 106 -9.34 7.49 -17.50
CA LEU A 106 -9.80 6.26 -18.14
C LEU A 106 -11.31 6.25 -18.48
N ASN A 107 -12.02 7.35 -18.24
CA ASN A 107 -13.47 7.46 -18.44
C ASN A 107 -14.27 6.39 -17.67
N LEU A 108 -13.79 6.00 -16.50
CA LEU A 108 -14.44 5.00 -15.63
C LEU A 108 -15.51 5.65 -14.74
N PRO A 109 -16.64 4.95 -14.46
CA PRO A 109 -17.61 5.43 -13.50
C PRO A 109 -17.01 5.45 -12.08
N ILE A 110 -17.41 6.45 -11.27
CA ILE A 110 -17.00 6.54 -9.87
C ILE A 110 -17.70 5.43 -9.07
N PRO A 111 -16.96 4.55 -8.37
CA PRO A 111 -17.54 3.49 -7.54
C PRO A 111 -18.31 4.03 -6.33
N SER A 112 -19.29 3.26 -5.87
CA SER A 112 -20.10 3.58 -4.68
C SER A 112 -19.45 3.17 -3.33
N HIS A 113 -18.27 2.57 -3.37
CA HIS A 113 -17.53 2.09 -2.19
C HIS A 113 -16.02 2.36 -2.30
N GLY A 114 -15.29 2.19 -1.20
CA GLY A 114 -13.85 2.42 -1.11
C GLY A 114 -12.96 1.15 -1.05
N TYR A 115 -13.54 -0.01 -1.39
CA TYR A 115 -12.89 -1.32 -1.23
C TYR A 115 -12.07 -1.68 -2.47
N LEU A 116 -10.74 -1.65 -2.36
CA LEU A 116 -9.77 -1.77 -3.46
C LEU A 116 -9.13 -3.16 -3.55
N GLN A 117 -9.74 -4.16 -2.90
CA GLN A 117 -9.21 -5.53 -2.87
C GLN A 117 -9.02 -6.11 -4.28
N SER A 118 -9.94 -5.81 -5.21
CA SER A 118 -9.83 -6.26 -6.60
C SER A 118 -8.60 -5.72 -7.34
N TRP A 119 -8.02 -4.60 -6.90
CA TRP A 119 -6.74 -4.13 -7.45
C TRP A 119 -5.58 -4.96 -6.90
N ALA A 120 -5.60 -5.27 -5.60
CA ALA A 120 -4.56 -6.08 -4.97
C ALA A 120 -4.45 -7.47 -5.61
N GLU A 121 -5.59 -8.10 -5.88
CA GLU A 121 -5.70 -9.40 -6.55
C GLU A 121 -5.20 -9.39 -8.01
N GLN A 122 -5.03 -8.21 -8.62
CA GLN A 122 -4.51 -8.05 -9.98
C GLN A 122 -3.00 -7.74 -10.04
N GLY A 123 -2.32 -7.66 -8.89
CA GLY A 123 -0.90 -7.32 -8.82
C GLY A 123 -0.60 -5.90 -8.33
N VAL A 124 -1.57 -5.17 -7.78
CA VAL A 124 -1.36 -3.82 -7.23
C VAL A 124 -1.05 -3.91 -5.73
N LEU A 125 0.23 -3.83 -5.37
CA LEU A 125 0.66 -3.80 -3.97
C LEU A 125 0.32 -2.43 -3.34
N LEU A 126 -0.73 -2.42 -2.52
CA LEU A 126 -1.26 -1.23 -1.83
C LEU A 126 -0.61 -1.09 -0.43
N LEU A 127 0.64 -0.61 -0.40
CA LEU A 127 1.49 -0.62 0.80
C LEU A 127 1.48 0.72 1.54
N ASN A 128 1.15 0.72 2.84
CA ASN A 128 1.47 1.86 3.71
C ASN A 128 2.89 1.73 4.25
N THR A 129 3.61 2.84 4.38
CA THR A 129 4.96 2.87 5.00
C THR A 129 4.95 2.66 6.53
N THR A 130 3.82 2.93 7.18
CA THR A 130 3.52 2.54 8.56
C THR A 130 2.32 1.61 8.51
N MET A 131 2.39 0.41 9.11
CA MET A 131 1.38 -0.64 8.88
C MET A 131 0.31 -0.73 9.97
N THR A 132 0.42 0.07 11.04
CA THR A 132 -0.54 0.13 12.15
C THR A 132 -0.74 1.56 12.62
N VAL A 133 -1.85 1.86 13.29
CA VAL A 133 -2.15 3.17 13.89
C VAL A 133 -3.07 3.00 15.10
N GLU A 134 -2.91 3.82 16.12
CA GLU A 134 -3.86 3.94 17.23
C GLU A 134 -5.13 4.68 16.79
N ARG A 135 -6.29 4.23 17.27
CA ARG A 135 -7.59 4.85 16.99
C ARG A 135 -7.56 6.36 17.23
N ALA A 136 -8.09 7.10 16.27
CA ALA A 136 -8.19 8.56 16.29
C ALA A 136 -6.87 9.32 16.46
N ASN A 137 -5.73 8.66 16.32
CA ASN A 137 -4.40 9.23 16.53
C ASN A 137 -3.52 8.98 15.30
N ALA A 138 -3.70 9.81 14.27
CA ALA A 138 -2.97 9.71 13.01
C ALA A 138 -1.44 9.76 13.24
N ALA A 139 -0.69 8.94 12.49
CA ALA A 139 0.76 8.81 12.60
C ALA A 139 1.31 8.40 13.99
N SER A 140 0.46 7.94 14.91
CA SER A 140 0.84 7.50 16.27
C SER A 140 1.95 6.44 16.31
N HIS A 141 1.99 5.55 15.31
CA HIS A 141 2.98 4.48 15.21
C HIS A 141 4.11 4.80 14.20
N ALA A 142 4.19 6.03 13.71
CA ALA A 142 5.32 6.46 12.90
C ALA A 142 6.62 6.38 13.72
N LYS A 143 7.73 6.07 13.05
CA LYS A 143 9.08 5.92 13.62
C LYS A 143 9.19 4.81 14.67
N LYS A 144 8.25 3.86 14.71
CA LYS A 144 8.28 2.70 15.61
C LYS A 144 8.94 1.46 14.99
N GLY A 145 9.35 1.54 13.73
CA GLY A 145 10.11 0.49 13.04
C GLY A 145 9.48 0.03 11.72
N TRP A 146 8.20 0.34 11.49
CA TRP A 146 7.51 -0.05 10.25
C TRP A 146 8.16 0.49 8.99
N GLU A 147 8.76 1.68 9.04
CA GLU A 147 9.37 2.29 7.87
C GLU A 147 10.61 1.52 7.40
N PHE A 148 11.36 0.89 8.31
CA PHE A 148 12.48 0.02 7.91
C PHE A 148 11.97 -1.24 7.21
N PHE A 149 10.93 -1.86 7.77
CA PHE A 149 10.32 -3.07 7.20
C PHE A 149 9.72 -2.81 5.82
N THR A 150 9.00 -1.72 5.67
CA THR A 150 8.38 -1.34 4.39
C THR A 150 9.39 -0.84 3.37
N ASP A 151 10.50 -0.23 3.81
CA ASP A 151 11.64 0.05 2.93
C ASP A 151 12.26 -1.24 2.40
N ARG A 152 12.40 -2.29 3.23
CA ARG A 152 12.86 -3.60 2.76
C ARG A 152 11.89 -4.22 1.76
N ILE A 153 10.57 -4.11 1.98
CA ILE A 153 9.56 -4.58 1.01
C ILE A 153 9.78 -3.91 -0.35
N ILE A 154 9.93 -2.58 -0.38
CA ILE A 154 10.16 -1.83 -1.63
C ILE A 154 11.45 -2.31 -2.32
N GLN A 155 12.52 -2.51 -1.57
CA GLN A 155 13.79 -3.03 -2.10
C GLN A 155 13.62 -4.44 -2.67
N VAL A 156 12.94 -5.35 -1.97
CA VAL A 156 12.68 -6.72 -2.44
C VAL A 156 11.92 -6.71 -3.77
N VAL A 157 10.88 -5.87 -3.90
CA VAL A 157 10.18 -5.70 -5.18
C VAL A 157 11.15 -5.15 -6.24
N SER A 158 11.93 -4.13 -5.87
CA SER A 158 12.89 -3.52 -6.79
C SER A 158 14.02 -4.48 -7.21
N GLU A 159 14.35 -5.48 -6.41
CA GLU A 159 15.39 -6.47 -6.68
C GLU A 159 14.82 -7.61 -7.53
N GLN A 160 13.70 -8.20 -7.10
CA GLN A 160 13.24 -9.51 -7.58
C GLN A 160 12.17 -9.44 -8.67
N CYS A 161 11.37 -8.37 -8.71
CA CYS A 161 10.30 -8.24 -9.70
C CYS A 161 10.82 -7.49 -10.95
N PRO A 162 10.53 -7.93 -12.17
CA PRO A 162 10.82 -7.17 -13.38
C PRO A 162 9.69 -6.18 -13.70
N ASN A 163 10.01 -5.05 -14.34
CA ASN A 163 9.03 -4.15 -14.97
C ASN A 163 7.87 -3.68 -14.05
N VAL A 164 8.13 -3.45 -12.77
CA VAL A 164 7.12 -2.90 -11.84
C VAL A 164 6.93 -1.39 -12.06
N VAL A 165 5.69 -0.91 -11.93
CA VAL A 165 5.33 0.51 -11.91
C VAL A 165 5.16 1.00 -10.48
N PHE A 166 5.90 2.03 -10.07
CA PHE A 166 5.78 2.65 -8.75
C PHE A 166 5.03 3.99 -8.85
N LEU A 167 3.89 4.10 -8.18
CA LEU A 167 3.09 5.33 -8.07
C LEU A 167 3.43 6.04 -6.75
N LEU A 168 4.25 7.09 -6.84
CA LEU A 168 4.74 7.83 -5.69
C LEU A 168 4.00 9.18 -5.57
N TRP A 169 2.90 9.19 -4.81
CA TRP A 169 2.06 10.36 -4.61
C TRP A 169 2.39 11.10 -3.31
N GLY A 170 2.89 12.33 -3.44
CA GLY A 170 3.33 13.16 -2.32
C GLY A 170 4.79 12.96 -1.91
N ALA A 171 5.33 13.93 -1.15
CA ALA A 171 6.75 13.98 -0.81
C ALA A 171 7.23 12.74 -0.03
N HIS A 172 6.39 12.21 0.86
CA HIS A 172 6.72 11.02 1.66
C HIS A 172 6.96 9.79 0.77
N ALA A 173 6.03 9.48 -0.14
CA ALA A 173 6.20 8.39 -1.11
C ALA A 173 7.38 8.65 -2.06
N GLN A 174 7.54 9.88 -2.54
CA GLN A 174 8.66 10.24 -3.44
C GLN A 174 10.03 10.08 -2.78
N SER A 175 10.14 10.25 -1.46
CA SER A 175 11.39 10.02 -0.72
C SER A 175 11.89 8.57 -0.82
N LYS A 176 11.00 7.62 -1.13
CA LYS A 176 11.30 6.20 -1.32
C LYS A 176 11.87 5.88 -2.70
N GLN A 177 11.92 6.85 -3.62
CA GLN A 177 12.50 6.66 -4.96
C GLN A 177 13.93 6.10 -4.92
N LYS A 178 14.73 6.46 -3.91
CA LYS A 178 16.09 5.97 -3.73
C LYS A 178 16.22 4.45 -3.52
N LEU A 179 15.11 3.77 -3.22
CA LEU A 179 15.04 2.33 -3.01
C LEU A 179 14.68 1.56 -4.29
N ILE A 180 14.47 2.29 -5.40
CA ILE A 180 13.92 1.74 -6.65
C ILE A 180 14.97 1.89 -7.76
N ASP A 181 15.27 0.78 -8.43
CA ASP A 181 16.07 0.78 -9.66
C ASP A 181 15.23 1.29 -10.84
N ALA A 182 15.35 2.59 -11.11
CA ALA A 182 14.64 3.27 -12.20
C ALA A 182 15.14 2.86 -13.61
N SER A 183 16.20 2.06 -13.73
CA SER A 183 16.60 1.47 -15.02
C SER A 183 15.72 0.27 -15.41
N LYS A 184 15.19 -0.43 -14.40
CA LYS A 184 14.30 -1.60 -14.56
C LYS A 184 12.82 -1.24 -14.44
N HIS A 185 12.50 -0.20 -13.66
CA HIS A 185 11.14 0.12 -13.25
C HIS A 185 10.65 1.46 -13.79
N LEU A 186 9.32 1.59 -13.93
CA LEU A 186 8.70 2.89 -14.19
C LEU A 186 8.34 3.57 -12.87
N VAL A 187 8.84 4.78 -12.64
CA VAL A 187 8.48 5.59 -11.47
C VAL A 187 7.63 6.78 -11.90
N LEU A 188 6.37 6.83 -11.45
CA LEU A 188 5.43 7.90 -11.73
C LEU A 188 5.19 8.73 -10.46
N LYS A 189 5.42 10.05 -10.54
CA LYS A 189 5.36 10.96 -9.39
C LYS A 189 4.32 12.04 -9.59
N SER A 190 3.56 12.32 -8.53
CA SER A 190 2.68 13.48 -8.46
C SER A 190 2.56 13.98 -7.01
N VAL A 191 1.88 15.10 -6.80
CA VAL A 191 1.44 15.54 -5.46
C VAL A 191 0.43 14.53 -4.88
N HIS A 192 0.19 14.59 -3.57
CA HIS A 192 -0.72 13.66 -2.90
C HIS A 192 -2.19 13.89 -3.33
N PRO A 193 -3.04 12.85 -3.40
CA PRO A 193 -4.46 12.98 -3.73
C PRO A 193 -5.32 13.67 -2.67
N SER A 194 -4.74 14.10 -1.53
CA SER A 194 -5.47 14.82 -0.49
C SER A 194 -6.09 16.11 -1.05
N PRO A 195 -7.27 16.54 -0.56
CA PRO A 195 -7.87 17.83 -0.92
C PRO A 195 -6.90 19.02 -0.81
N LEU A 196 -5.93 18.96 0.11
CA LEU A 196 -4.91 20.00 0.31
C LEU A 196 -3.93 20.15 -0.87
N SER A 197 -3.81 19.14 -1.74
CA SER A 197 -2.80 19.11 -2.80
C SER A 197 -3.29 18.65 -4.16
N ALA A 198 -4.45 17.99 -4.27
CA ALA A 198 -4.86 17.32 -5.50
C ALA A 198 -4.87 18.26 -6.73
N TYR A 199 -5.35 19.49 -6.57
CA TYR A 199 -5.40 20.52 -7.62
C TYR A 199 -4.02 21.03 -8.08
N ARG A 200 -2.95 20.74 -7.33
CA ARG A 200 -1.58 21.18 -7.65
C ARG A 200 -0.83 20.21 -8.58
N GLY A 201 -1.50 19.17 -9.09
CA GLY A 201 -0.92 18.26 -10.09
C GLY A 201 -1.32 16.80 -10.00
N PHE A 202 -2.14 16.39 -9.02
CA PHE A 202 -2.68 15.03 -8.97
C PHE A 202 -3.71 14.85 -10.07
N PHE A 203 -4.65 15.79 -10.16
CA PHE A 203 -5.58 15.84 -11.28
C PHE A 203 -4.83 16.15 -12.58
N GLY A 204 -5.04 15.33 -13.61
CA GLY A 204 -4.37 15.45 -14.90
C GLY A 204 -3.06 14.65 -15.01
N CYS A 205 -2.62 13.94 -13.97
CA CYS A 205 -1.35 13.23 -14.00
C CYS A 205 -1.35 12.02 -14.96
N GLY A 206 -2.53 11.44 -15.23
CA GLY A 206 -2.69 10.32 -16.16
C GLY A 206 -1.92 9.06 -15.74
N HIS A 207 -1.76 8.82 -14.44
CA HIS A 207 -0.93 7.72 -13.95
C HIS A 207 -1.53 6.34 -14.26
N PHE A 208 -2.86 6.19 -14.33
CA PHE A 208 -3.48 4.88 -14.53
C PHE A 208 -3.34 4.41 -15.98
N SER A 209 -3.60 5.30 -16.95
CA SER A 209 -3.39 5.03 -18.38
C SER A 209 -1.91 4.79 -18.72
N ARG A 210 -1.00 5.59 -18.15
CA ARG A 210 0.44 5.41 -18.31
C ARG A 210 0.94 4.10 -17.70
N THR A 211 0.37 3.68 -16.57
CA THR A 211 0.66 2.39 -15.94
C THR A 211 0.29 1.25 -16.89
N ASN A 212 -0.94 1.25 -17.40
CA ASN A 212 -1.39 0.20 -18.33
C ASN A 212 -0.59 0.19 -19.63
N SER A 213 -0.30 1.38 -20.20
CA SER A 213 0.54 1.49 -21.41
C SER A 213 1.93 0.88 -21.20
N PHE A 214 2.54 1.10 -20.04
CA PHE A 214 3.84 0.52 -19.72
C PHE A 214 3.77 -1.00 -19.56
N LEU A 215 2.75 -1.52 -18.87
CA LEU A 215 2.56 -2.96 -18.72
C LEU A 215 2.37 -3.64 -20.09
N GLU A 216 1.54 -3.06 -20.96
CA GLU A 216 1.30 -3.57 -22.32
C GLU A 216 2.57 -3.57 -23.17
N GLN A 217 3.38 -2.50 -23.11
CA GLN A 217 4.69 -2.42 -23.80
C GLN A 217 5.69 -3.49 -23.32
N ARG A 218 5.49 -4.03 -22.12
CA ARG A 218 6.31 -5.12 -21.55
C ARG A 218 5.66 -6.50 -21.70
N GLY A 219 4.58 -6.61 -22.47
CA GLY A 219 3.85 -7.86 -22.70
C GLY A 219 3.10 -8.36 -21.46
N MET A 220 2.83 -7.48 -20.49
CA MET A 220 2.12 -7.79 -19.27
C MET A 220 0.65 -7.40 -19.40
N ALA A 221 -0.24 -8.17 -18.78
CA ALA A 221 -1.67 -7.83 -18.75
C ALA A 221 -1.88 -6.51 -17.97
N PRO A 222 -2.60 -5.53 -18.55
CA PRO A 222 -2.91 -4.26 -17.87
C PRO A 222 -3.80 -4.49 -16.65
N ILE A 223 -3.87 -3.49 -15.76
CA ILE A 223 -4.77 -3.53 -14.61
C ILE A 223 -6.17 -3.07 -15.06
N ASN A 224 -7.19 -3.84 -14.69
CA ASN A 224 -8.56 -3.37 -14.71
C ASN A 224 -8.80 -2.50 -13.47
N TRP A 225 -8.74 -1.19 -13.67
CA TRP A 225 -8.92 -0.20 -12.60
C TRP A 225 -10.38 0.01 -12.18
N ALA A 226 -11.36 -0.51 -12.94
CA ALA A 226 -12.75 -0.46 -12.53
C ALA A 226 -12.98 -1.37 -11.31
N LEU A 227 -13.76 -0.89 -10.34
CA LEU A 227 -14.15 -1.71 -9.19
C LEU A 227 -15.43 -2.51 -9.50
N PRO A 228 -15.50 -3.78 -9.09
CA PRO A 228 -16.72 -4.56 -9.21
C PRO A 228 -17.80 -4.01 -8.25
N PRO A 229 -19.09 -4.23 -8.54
CA PRO A 229 -20.14 -3.96 -7.56
C PRO A 229 -19.94 -4.83 -6.30
N LEU A 230 -20.42 -4.32 -5.16
CA LEU A 230 -20.49 -5.05 -3.89
C LEU A 230 -21.88 -5.63 -3.64
#